data_AF-A0A388TL84-F1
#
_entry.id   AF-A0A388TL84-F1
#
_cell.length_a   1.000
_cell.length_b   1.000
_cell.length_c   1.000
_cell.angle_alpha   90.00
_cell.angle_beta   90.00
_cell.angle_gamma   90.00
#
_symmetry.space_group_name_H-M   'P 1'
#
loop_
_entity.id
_entity.type
_entity.pdbx_description
1 polymer ?
#
loop_
_entity_poly.entity_id
_entity_poly.type
_entity_poly.pdbx_seq_one_letter_code
_entity_poly.pdbx_strand_id
1 'polypeptide(L)' 'MLIEETEYMGKPMLSIKNDENDRFPFSFGIAKAKKVLGALEDIKQFVAKHDAPPASAKPDAGQE' A
#
# COMPACT_ATOMS: atom_id res chain seq x y z
N MET A 1 -0.67 8.24 -1.59
CA MET A 1 0.45 7.30 -1.35
C MET A 1 1.75 8.07 -1.26
N LEU A 2 2.36 8.07 -0.07
CA LEU A 2 3.72 8.56 0.17
C LEU A 2 4.63 7.36 0.48
N ILE A 3 5.82 7.35 -0.10
CA ILE A 3 6.82 6.30 0.12
C ILE A 3 7.99 6.93 0.86
N GLU A 4 8.36 6.36 2.00
CA GLU A 4 9.41 6.85 2.87
C GLU A 4 10.39 5.72 3.20
N GLU A 5 11.69 6.00 3.07
CA GLU A 5 12.74 5.12 3.53
C GLU A 5 13.08 5.43 4.98
N THR A 6 13.03 4.41 5.82
CA THR A 6 13.22 4.49 7.27
C THR A 6 14.27 3.48 7.72
N GLU A 7 14.75 3.62 8.95
CA GLU A 7 15.66 2.65 9.56
C GLU A 7 15.08 2.13 10.86
N TYR A 8 15.12 0.81 11.05
CA TYR A 8 14.74 0.17 12.29
C TYR A 8 15.84 -0.79 12.73
N MET A 9 16.44 -0.53 13.90
CA MET A 9 17.55 -1.32 14.45
C MET A 9 18.71 -1.50 13.46
N GLY A 10 19.13 -0.41 12.79
CA GLY A 10 20.22 -0.42 11.81
C GLY A 10 19.88 -1.15 10.50
N LYS A 11 18.60 -1.50 10.28
CA LYS A 11 18.14 -2.16 9.06
C LYS A 11 17.21 -1.22 8.28
N PRO A 12 17.44 -1.05 6.97
CA PRO A 12 16.55 -0.24 6.14
C PRO A 12 15.17 -0.88 5.99
N MET A 13 14.15 -0.04 6.09
CA MET A 13 12.74 -0.37 5.95
C MET A 13 12.06 0.63 5.03
N LEU A 14 11.21 0.14 4.13
CA LEU A 14 10.34 0.97 3.31
C LEU A 14 8.99 1.11 4.01
N SER A 15 8.50 2.33 4.13
CA SER A 15 7.22 2.68 4.75
C SER A 15 6.31 3.30 3.69
N ILE A 16 5.16 2.70 3.44
CA ILE A 16 4.16 3.21 2.50
C ILE A 16 2.97 3.74 3.30
N LYS A 17 2.75 5.06 3.21
CA LYS A 17 1.66 5.79 3.87
C LYS A 17 0.59 6.13 2.83
N ASN A 18 -0.68 6.13 3.20
CA ASN A 18 -1.72 6.66 2.30
C ASN A 18 -1.58 8.19 2.21
N ASP A 19 -1.42 8.84 3.36
CA ASP A 19 -1.36 10.29 3.57
C ASP A 19 -0.37 10.63 4.70
N GLU A 20 -0.08 11.92 4.93
CA GLU A 20 0.89 12.36 5.95
C GLU A 20 0.50 12.00 7.39
N ASN A 21 -0.81 11.87 7.68
CA ASN A 21 -1.33 11.52 9.01
C ASN A 21 -1.67 10.03 9.17
N ASP A 22 -1.18 9.18 8.26
CA ASP A 22 -1.46 7.75 8.30
C ASP A 22 -0.94 7.10 9.60
N ARG A 23 -1.87 6.56 10.41
CA ARG A 23 -1.56 5.94 11.70
C ARG A 23 -1.03 4.52 11.58
N PHE A 24 -1.23 3.86 10.44
CA PHE A 24 -0.87 2.47 10.21
C PHE A 24 -0.14 2.31 8.86
N PRO A 25 1.05 2.91 8.73
CA PRO A 25 1.82 2.79 7.51
C PRO A 25 2.18 1.33 7.24
N PHE A 26 2.13 0.95 5.97
CA PHE A 26 2.58 -0.35 5.54
C PHE A 26 4.10 -0.36 5.42
N SER A 27 4.78 -0.86 6.46
CA SER A 27 6.23 -0.88 6.53
C SER A 27 6.83 -2.27 6.39
N PHE A 28 7.90 -2.39 5.60
CA PHE A 28 8.58 -3.66 5.38
C PHE A 28 10.07 -3.49 5.04
N GLY A 29 10.89 -4.39 5.57
CA GLY A 29 12.32 -4.43 5.26
C GLY A 29 12.65 -5.10 3.91
N ILE A 30 13.93 -5.03 3.54
CA ILE A 30 14.46 -5.55 2.27
C ILE A 30 14.03 -7.00 1.98
N ALA A 31 14.04 -7.88 2.98
CA ALA A 31 13.69 -9.29 2.78
C ALA A 31 12.26 -9.47 2.27
N LYS A 32 11.32 -8.67 2.78
CA LYS A 32 9.92 -8.66 2.31
C LYS A 32 9.82 -7.96 0.95
N ALA A 33 10.55 -6.85 0.75
CA ALA A 33 10.59 -6.15 -0.53
C ALA A 33 11.01 -7.07 -1.69
N LYS A 34 12.07 -7.86 -1.50
CA LYS A 34 12.53 -8.84 -2.49
C LYS A 34 11.48 -9.90 -2.83
N LYS A 35 10.72 -10.37 -1.83
CA LYS A 35 9.61 -11.32 -2.06
C LYS A 35 8.49 -10.68 -2.87
N VAL A 36 8.14 -9.43 -2.58
CA VAL A 36 7.12 -8.68 -3.33
C VAL A 36 7.56 -8.49 -4.78
N LEU A 37 8.83 -8.14 -5.03
CA LEU A 37 9.37 -8.03 -6.39
C LEU A 37 9.31 -9.37 -7.15
N GLY A 38 9.60 -10.49 -6.47
CA GLY A 38 9.51 -11.83 -7.08
C GLY A 38 8.09 -12.30 -7.36
N ALA A 39 7.09 -11.79 -6.62
CA ALA A 39 5.68 -12.17 -6.76
C ALA A 39 4.84 -11.05 -7.41
N LEU A 40 5.46 -10.09 -8.07
CA LEU A 40 4.82 -8.85 -8.49
C LEU A 40 3.70 -9.08 -9.52
N GLU A 41 3.85 -10.07 -10.38
CA GLU A 41 2.83 -10.45 -11.37
C GLU A 41 1.61 -11.10 -10.71
N ASP A 42 1.82 -12.08 -9.84
CA ASP A 42 0.75 -12.71 -9.06
C ASP A 42 -0.01 -11.70 -8.19
N ILE A 43 0.70 -10.78 -7.54
CA ILE A 43 0.08 -9.72 -6.73
C ILE A 43 -0.81 -8.84 -7.61
N LYS A 44 -0.36 -8.44 -8.81
CA LYS A 44 -1.18 -7.67 -9.75
C LYS A 44 -2.45 -8.43 -10.15
N GLN A 45 -2.34 -9.71 -10.46
CA GLN A 45 -3.51 -10.54 -10.81
C GLN A 45 -4.46 -10.69 -9.62
N PHE A 46 -3.93 -10.89 -8.42
CA PHE A 46 -4.70 -10.97 -7.19
C PHE A 46 -5.48 -9.68 -6.93
N VAL A 47 -4.83 -8.52 -7.04
CA VAL A 47 -5.49 -7.21 -6.93
C VAL A 47 -6.55 -7.08 -8.01
N ALA A 48 -6.25 -7.33 -9.29
CA ALA A 48 -7.25 -7.23 -10.35
C ALA A 48 -8.48 -8.12 -10.12
N LYS A 49 -8.29 -9.30 -9.52
CA LYS A 49 -9.37 -10.25 -9.21
C LYS A 49 -10.25 -9.82 -8.04
N HIS A 50 -9.70 -9.13 -7.05
CA HIS A 50 -10.35 -8.87 -5.76
C HIS A 50 -10.66 -7.40 -5.49
N ASP A 51 -9.94 -6.49 -6.15
CA ASP A 51 -10.12 -5.04 -6.10
C ASP A 51 -10.98 -4.53 -7.28
N ALA A 52 -11.53 -5.43 -8.10
CA ALA A 52 -12.56 -5.05 -9.05
C ALA A 52 -13.68 -4.32 -8.28
N PRO A 53 -13.91 -3.03 -8.53
CA PRO A 53 -14.89 -2.29 -7.75
C PRO A 53 -16.25 -2.94 -7.96
N PRO A 54 -17.07 -3.16 -6.91
CA PRO A 54 -18.49 -3.25 -7.17
C PRO A 54 -18.85 -1.92 -7.83
N ALA A 55 -19.39 -1.98 -9.05
CA ALA A 55 -19.95 -0.80 -9.71
C ALA A 55 -21.05 -0.21 -8.81
N SER A 56 -20.70 0.70 -7.89
CA SER A 56 -21.55 1.65 -7.13
C SER A 56 -20.86 2.11 -5.83
N ALA A 57 -20.20 3.26 -5.87
CA ALA A 57 -20.18 4.18 -4.73
C ALA A 57 -20.32 5.59 -5.31
N LYS A 58 -21.57 6.08 -5.24
CA LYS A 58 -22.03 7.35 -5.82
C LYS A 58 -21.24 8.54 -5.23
N PRO A 59 -21.12 9.68 -5.96
CA PRO A 59 -20.64 10.92 -5.39
C PRO A 59 -21.68 11.43 -4.39
N ASP A 60 -21.36 11.38 -3.09
CA ASP A 60 -22.18 12.04 -2.08
C ASP A 60 -21.81 13.52 -2.07
N ALA A 61 -22.64 14.29 -2.78
CA ALA A 61 -22.74 15.72 -2.66
C ALA A 61 -23.79 16.04 -1.59
N GLY A 62 -23.39 16.83 -0.59
CA GLY A 62 -24.23 17.45 0.44
C GLY A 62 -23.29 17.92 1.55
N GLN A 63 -22.85 19.17 1.64
CA GLN A 63 -23.60 20.42 1.74
C GLN A 63 -24.77 20.29 2.73
N GLU A 64 -24.55 20.77 3.96
CA GLU A 64 -25.42 21.65 4.77
C GLU A 64 -24.74 21.98 6.11
#